data_AF-A0A967CWU9-F1
#
_entry.id   AF-A0A967CWU9-F1
#
_cell.length_a   1.000
_cell.length_b   1.000
_cell.length_c   1.000
_cell.angle_alpha   90.00
_cell.angle_beta   90.00
_cell.angle_gamma   90.00
#
_symmetry.space_group_name_H-M   'P 1'
#
loop_
_entity.id
_entity.type
_entity.pdbx_description
1 polymer ?
#
loop_
_entity_poly.entity_id
_entity_poly.type
_entity_poly.pdbx_seq_one_letter_code
_entity_poly.pdbx_strand_id
1 'polypeptide(L)'
;MTTEDNESAVIPEVLKQNIETLEELNQRFVSVLQNKKQINPSLNGPGQDLMVKASHAYWSNFMENPANLMEKQISYWGKTLEYFVEAQHAFTQGQFQIPKADGKPDRRFTHEMWSSNPYFNFVKEHYLRTADLINSAISELDGMEPKEKRRLEFFTRQIVDMMSPTNFLATNPDALERAMETQGQSLIDGMQNLIADLEANEGELVVRLADESAFEVGGNIATAKGSVVFRNEMLELIQYTPTTETVYETPIIMFPPWINKYYILDLKEQNSLIRWVVDQGYTLFVVSWVNPDASYADIGMEDYIE
;
A
#
# COMPACT_ATOMS: atom_id res chain seq x y z
N MET A 1 18.16 -57.79 -6.34
CA MET A 1 19.05 -56.73 -5.80
C MET A 1 18.27 -55.43 -5.94
N THR A 2 17.38 -55.11 -5.00
CA THR A 2 17.62 -54.33 -3.76
C THR A 2 18.11 -52.91 -4.03
N THR A 3 17.14 -51.98 -3.98
CA THR A 3 17.20 -50.67 -3.31
C THR A 3 18.40 -49.78 -3.63
N GLU A 4 18.22 -48.88 -4.60
CA GLU A 4 18.93 -47.60 -4.62
C GLU A 4 18.02 -46.57 -3.92
N ASP A 5 18.38 -46.28 -2.68
CA ASP A 5 18.35 -44.97 -2.04
C ASP A 5 17.12 -44.09 -2.27
N ASN A 6 16.07 -44.41 -1.53
CA ASN A 6 15.16 -43.39 -1.04
C ASN A 6 15.85 -42.66 0.12
N GLU A 7 16.84 -41.81 -0.21
CA GLU A 7 17.31 -40.79 0.72
C GLU A 7 16.12 -39.86 0.97
N SER A 8 15.39 -40.14 2.05
CA SER A 8 14.49 -39.18 2.67
C SER A 8 15.27 -37.88 2.84
N ALA A 9 14.96 -36.87 2.02
CA ALA A 9 15.63 -35.59 2.02
C ALA A 9 15.71 -35.09 3.47
N VAL A 10 16.93 -35.02 4.01
CA VAL A 10 17.17 -34.54 5.37
C VAL A 10 16.72 -33.08 5.38
N ILE A 11 15.58 -32.84 6.02
CA ILE A 11 15.03 -31.49 6.19
C ILE A 11 16.09 -30.67 6.91
N PRO A 12 16.54 -29.52 6.35
CA PRO A 12 17.52 -28.67 7.00
C PRO A 12 17.05 -28.27 8.40
N GLU A 13 17.95 -28.24 9.39
CA GLU A 13 17.60 -27.93 10.78
C GLU A 13 16.89 -26.56 10.92
N VAL A 14 17.27 -25.59 10.09
CA VAL A 14 16.61 -24.27 10.01
C VAL A 14 15.13 -24.40 9.63
N LEU A 15 14.81 -25.24 8.64
CA LEU A 15 13.44 -25.46 8.20
C LEU A 15 12.61 -26.15 9.30
N LYS A 16 13.22 -27.05 10.08
CA LYS A 16 12.56 -27.68 11.23
C LYS A 16 12.25 -26.67 12.34
N GLN A 17 13.20 -25.80 12.69
CA GLN A 17 12.98 -24.72 13.67
C GLN A 17 11.91 -23.72 13.21
N ASN A 18 11.88 -23.41 11.91
CA ASN A 18 10.85 -22.55 11.31
C ASN A 18 9.44 -23.17 11.45
N ILE A 19 9.32 -24.49 11.27
CA ILE A 19 8.04 -25.20 11.46
C ILE A 19 7.59 -25.15 12.93
N GLU A 20 8.50 -25.33 13.88
CA GLU A 20 8.18 -25.22 15.31
C GLU A 20 7.72 -23.79 15.69
N THR A 21 8.38 -22.77 15.14
CA THR A 21 8.00 -21.36 15.34
C THR A 21 6.61 -21.05 14.77
N LEU A 22 6.20 -21.73 13.70
CA LEU A 22 4.93 -21.51 13.03
C LEU A 22 3.72 -21.83 13.93
N GLU A 23 3.83 -22.83 14.79
CA GLU A 23 2.76 -23.17 15.76
C GLU A 23 2.51 -22.02 16.74
N GLU A 24 3.58 -21.42 17.27
CA GLU A 24 3.50 -20.26 18.17
C GLU A 24 2.90 -19.04 17.45
N LEU A 25 3.37 -18.74 16.24
CA LEU A 25 2.86 -17.63 15.44
C LEU A 25 1.38 -17.81 15.11
N ASN A 26 0.94 -19.03 14.78
CA ASN A 26 -0.46 -19.32 14.51
C ASN A 26 -1.35 -19.08 15.74
N GLN A 27 -0.89 -19.47 16.94
CA GLN A 27 -1.63 -19.18 18.18
C GLN A 27 -1.77 -17.68 18.43
N ARG A 28 -0.69 -16.91 18.25
CA ARG A 28 -0.71 -15.44 18.37
C ARG A 28 -1.65 -14.81 17.35
N PHE A 29 -1.55 -15.21 16.09
CA PHE A 29 -2.41 -14.73 15.01
C PHE A 29 -3.90 -14.95 15.32
N VAL A 30 -4.28 -16.17 15.73
CA VAL A 30 -5.66 -16.49 16.10
C VAL A 30 -6.12 -15.65 17.30
N SER A 31 -5.28 -15.48 18.32
CA SER A 31 -5.59 -14.65 19.49
C SER A 31 -5.90 -13.20 19.11
N VAL A 32 -5.09 -12.62 18.23
CA VAL A 32 -5.28 -11.23 17.77
C VAL A 32 -6.57 -11.07 16.98
N LEU A 33 -6.89 -12.02 16.09
CA LEU A 33 -8.14 -12.00 15.33
C LEU A 33 -9.38 -12.18 16.21
N GLN A 34 -9.31 -13.00 17.26
CA GLN A 34 -10.42 -13.19 18.19
C GLN A 34 -10.72 -11.94 19.02
N ASN A 35 -9.69 -11.16 19.33
CA ASN A 35 -9.80 -9.93 20.11
C ASN A 35 -9.91 -8.68 19.25
N LYS A 36 -10.11 -8.84 17.93
CA LYS A 36 -10.23 -7.73 16.99
C LYS A 36 -11.40 -6.81 17.36
N LYS A 37 -11.11 -5.52 17.47
CA LYS A 37 -12.14 -4.50 17.71
C LYS A 37 -13.03 -4.32 16.48
N GLN A 38 -14.33 -4.14 16.71
CA GLN A 38 -15.25 -3.82 15.61
C GLN A 38 -15.10 -2.35 15.21
N ILE A 39 -14.59 -2.10 14.01
CA ILE A 39 -14.62 -0.77 13.39
C ILE A 39 -16.01 -0.50 12.81
N ASN A 40 -16.41 0.77 12.82
CA ASN A 40 -17.62 1.25 12.15
C ASN A 40 -17.57 0.89 10.65
N PRO A 41 -18.51 0.06 10.13
CA PRO A 41 -18.53 -0.35 8.72
C PRO A 41 -18.60 0.82 7.74
N SER A 42 -19.12 1.97 8.18
CA SER A 42 -19.22 3.19 7.36
C SER A 42 -17.85 3.79 7.00
N LEU A 43 -16.78 3.39 7.69
CA LEU A 43 -15.41 3.83 7.43
C LEU A 43 -14.70 2.97 6.37
N ASN A 44 -15.28 1.85 5.94
CA ASN A 44 -14.61 0.86 5.09
C ASN A 44 -15.27 0.75 3.70
N GLY A 45 -14.62 1.32 2.69
CA GLY A 45 -14.92 1.07 1.27
C GLY A 45 -16.04 1.93 0.65
N PRO A 46 -16.30 1.76 -0.66
CA PRO A 46 -17.36 2.49 -1.34
C PRO A 46 -18.74 2.13 -0.76
N GLY A 47 -19.56 3.15 -0.53
CA GLY A 47 -20.92 2.98 -0.02
C GLY A 47 -21.77 2.08 -0.91
N GLN A 48 -22.77 1.42 -0.30
CA GLN A 48 -23.71 0.54 -1.01
C GLN A 48 -24.41 1.25 -2.18
N ASP A 49 -24.59 2.57 -2.09
CA ASP A 49 -25.16 3.41 -3.15
C ASP A 49 -24.36 3.33 -4.45
N LEU A 50 -23.03 3.37 -4.36
CA LEU A 50 -22.16 3.32 -5.54
C LEU A 50 -22.24 1.95 -6.21
N MET A 51 -22.28 0.88 -5.42
CA MET A 51 -22.38 -0.49 -5.93
C MET A 51 -23.71 -0.73 -6.65
N VAL A 52 -24.82 -0.23 -6.10
CA VAL A 52 -26.15 -0.34 -6.72
C VAL A 52 -26.19 0.44 -8.04
N LYS A 53 -25.67 1.67 -8.06
CA LYS A 53 -25.60 2.49 -9.28
C LYS A 53 -24.74 1.85 -10.36
N ALA A 54 -23.56 1.33 -9.99
CA ALA A 54 -22.68 0.63 -10.92
C ALA A 54 -23.35 -0.61 -11.52
N SER A 55 -24.02 -1.41 -10.68
CA SER A 55 -24.77 -2.60 -11.12
C SER A 55 -25.90 -2.24 -12.08
N HIS A 56 -26.65 -1.17 -11.79
CA HIS A 56 -27.72 -0.68 -12.65
C HIS A 56 -27.19 -0.19 -14.00
N ALA A 57 -26.13 0.62 -14.00
CA ALA A 57 -25.51 1.12 -15.23
C ALA A 57 -24.95 -0.01 -16.11
N TYR A 58 -24.34 -1.02 -15.49
CA TYR A 58 -23.88 -2.22 -16.20
C TYR A 58 -25.04 -2.97 -16.86
N TRP A 59 -26.14 -3.20 -16.11
CA TRP A 59 -27.30 -3.90 -16.63
C TRP A 59 -28.04 -3.11 -17.72
N SER A 60 -28.17 -1.78 -17.58
CA SER A 60 -28.76 -0.92 -18.61
C SER A 60 -27.95 -0.99 -19.90
N ASN A 61 -26.62 -0.84 -19.81
CA ASN A 61 -25.73 -0.95 -20.97
C ASN A 61 -25.80 -2.32 -21.63
N PHE A 62 -25.97 -3.41 -20.86
CA PHE A 62 -26.19 -4.75 -21.41
C PHE A 62 -27.51 -4.86 -22.18
N MET A 63 -28.59 -4.30 -21.65
CA MET A 63 -29.90 -4.34 -22.31
C MET A 63 -29.95 -3.45 -23.56
N GLU A 64 -29.26 -2.31 -23.54
CA GLU A 64 -29.20 -1.37 -24.66
C GLU A 64 -28.26 -1.84 -25.77
N ASN A 65 -27.11 -2.42 -25.41
CA ASN A 65 -26.06 -2.82 -26.34
C ASN A 65 -25.55 -4.26 -26.07
N PRO A 66 -26.41 -5.30 -26.12
CA PRO A 66 -26.03 -6.67 -25.78
C PRO A 66 -24.94 -7.23 -26.72
N ALA A 67 -24.95 -6.81 -27.99
CA ALA A 67 -23.97 -7.23 -28.98
C ALA A 67 -22.54 -6.78 -28.63
N ASN A 68 -22.37 -5.54 -28.14
CA ASN A 68 -21.05 -4.99 -27.77
C ASN A 68 -20.46 -5.74 -26.57
N LEU A 69 -21.27 -6.00 -25.54
CA LEU A 69 -20.84 -6.76 -24.37
C LEU A 69 -20.56 -8.24 -24.69
N MET A 70 -21.38 -8.87 -25.55
CA MET A 70 -21.10 -10.23 -26.04
C MET A 70 -19.85 -10.28 -26.90
N GLU A 71 -19.60 -9.29 -27.76
CA GLU A 71 -18.38 -9.18 -28.56
C GLU A 71 -17.14 -9.07 -27.67
N LYS A 72 -17.18 -8.21 -26.65
CA LYS A 72 -16.09 -8.12 -25.65
C LYS A 72 -15.86 -9.44 -24.92
N GLN A 73 -16.93 -10.14 -24.54
CA GLN A 73 -16.85 -11.45 -23.88
C GLN A 73 -16.26 -12.52 -24.82
N ILE A 74 -16.74 -12.60 -26.06
CA ILE A 74 -16.24 -13.56 -27.08
C ILE A 74 -14.77 -13.26 -27.42
N SER A 75 -14.42 -11.99 -27.58
CA SER A 75 -13.04 -11.53 -27.82
C SER A 75 -12.12 -11.91 -26.65
N TYR A 76 -12.59 -11.72 -25.40
CA TYR A 76 -11.87 -12.17 -24.21
C TYR A 76 -11.63 -13.68 -24.21
N TRP A 77 -12.68 -14.50 -24.39
CA TRP A 77 -12.53 -15.95 -24.43
C TRP A 77 -11.65 -16.43 -25.58
N GLY A 78 -11.76 -15.80 -26.76
CA GLY A 78 -10.89 -16.08 -27.91
C GLY A 78 -9.42 -15.84 -27.58
N LYS A 79 -9.09 -14.65 -27.03
CA LYS A 79 -7.73 -14.30 -26.61
C LYS A 79 -7.21 -15.20 -25.49
N THR A 80 -8.05 -15.56 -24.52
CA THR A 80 -7.66 -16.47 -23.43
C THR A 80 -7.37 -17.89 -23.94
N LEU A 81 -8.18 -18.40 -24.87
CA LEU A 81 -7.95 -19.71 -25.50
C LEU A 81 -6.71 -19.70 -26.40
N GLU A 82 -6.53 -18.67 -27.21
CA GLU A 82 -5.33 -18.47 -28.04
C GLU A 82 -4.07 -18.51 -27.16
N TYR A 83 -4.07 -17.73 -26.08
CA TYR A 83 -2.95 -17.68 -25.16
C TYR A 83 -2.71 -19.00 -24.40
N PHE A 84 -3.77 -19.70 -23.99
CA PHE A 84 -3.64 -21.02 -23.37
C PHE A 84 -3.03 -22.04 -24.34
N VAL A 85 -3.47 -22.04 -25.61
CA VAL A 85 -2.94 -22.90 -26.66
C VAL A 85 -1.48 -22.55 -26.97
N GLU A 86 -1.15 -21.27 -27.09
CA GLU A 86 0.23 -20.78 -27.25
C GLU A 86 1.12 -21.21 -26.08
N ALA A 87 0.68 -21.00 -24.84
CA ALA A 87 1.41 -21.39 -23.63
C ALA A 87 1.63 -22.90 -23.55
N GLN A 88 0.62 -23.71 -23.90
CA GLN A 88 0.72 -25.17 -23.95
C GLN A 88 1.67 -25.65 -25.06
N HIS A 89 1.60 -25.05 -26.26
CA HIS A 89 2.51 -25.37 -27.37
C HIS A 89 3.95 -25.00 -27.03
N ALA A 90 4.15 -23.81 -26.47
CA ALA A 90 5.44 -23.33 -26.03
C ALA A 90 6.05 -24.19 -24.91
N PHE A 91 5.22 -24.66 -23.96
CA PHE A 91 5.62 -25.60 -22.90
C PHE A 91 6.02 -26.97 -23.46
N THR A 92 5.24 -27.52 -24.40
CA THR A 92 5.50 -28.86 -24.97
C THR A 92 6.69 -28.90 -25.93
N GLN A 93 7.05 -27.78 -26.58
CA GLN A 93 8.15 -27.71 -27.53
C GLN A 93 9.48 -27.21 -26.93
N GLY A 94 9.50 -26.84 -25.65
CA GLY A 94 10.69 -26.25 -25.00
C GLY A 94 11.13 -24.92 -25.61
N GLN A 95 10.28 -24.30 -26.44
CA GLN A 95 10.51 -23.03 -27.13
C GLN A 95 9.46 -22.03 -26.67
N PHE A 96 9.54 -21.61 -25.40
CA PHE A 96 8.72 -20.51 -24.92
C PHE A 96 9.24 -19.19 -25.48
N GLN A 97 8.75 -18.81 -26.66
CA GLN A 97 8.91 -17.47 -27.20
C GLN A 97 7.78 -16.60 -26.65
N ILE A 98 8.14 -15.74 -25.70
CA ILE A 98 7.23 -14.80 -25.05
C ILE A 98 6.75 -13.80 -26.12
N PRO A 99 5.44 -13.64 -26.35
CA PRO A 99 4.94 -12.51 -27.15
C PRO A 99 5.43 -11.21 -26.52
N LYS A 100 6.03 -10.30 -27.30
CA LYS A 100 6.45 -8.99 -26.78
C LYS A 100 5.21 -8.27 -26.25
N ALA A 101 5.25 -7.87 -24.99
CA ALA A 101 4.19 -7.06 -24.40
C ALA A 101 4.15 -5.68 -25.08
N ASP A 102 3.04 -5.36 -25.73
CA ASP A 102 2.78 -4.04 -26.29
C ASP A 102 2.32 -3.10 -25.16
N GLY A 103 3.27 -2.54 -24.42
CA GLY A 103 2.96 -1.66 -23.30
C GLY A 103 4.18 -1.10 -22.58
N LYS A 104 3.94 -0.14 -21.67
CA LYS A 104 4.99 0.30 -20.74
C LYS A 104 5.32 -0.85 -19.78
N PRO A 105 6.60 -1.09 -19.46
CA PRO A 105 6.99 -2.11 -18.49
C PRO A 105 6.33 -1.85 -17.14
N ASP A 106 5.55 -2.81 -16.64
CA ASP A 106 4.96 -2.74 -15.30
C ASP A 106 6.02 -3.17 -14.28
N ARG A 107 6.34 -2.26 -13.35
CA ARG A 107 7.41 -2.41 -12.34
C ARG A 107 7.16 -3.57 -11.37
N ARG A 108 5.93 -4.09 -11.30
CA ARG A 108 5.59 -5.27 -10.48
C ARG A 108 6.18 -6.56 -11.04
N PHE A 109 6.45 -6.61 -12.35
CA PHE A 109 6.87 -7.83 -13.05
C PHE A 109 8.32 -7.75 -13.53
N THR A 110 9.23 -7.28 -12.66
CA THR A 110 10.66 -7.09 -12.99
C THR A 110 11.51 -8.35 -12.85
N HIS A 111 11.08 -9.31 -12.02
CA HIS A 111 11.78 -10.58 -11.84
C HIS A 111 11.92 -11.36 -13.15
N GLU A 112 13.06 -12.00 -13.38
CA GLU A 112 13.35 -12.70 -14.64
C GLU A 112 12.32 -13.81 -14.93
N MET A 113 11.89 -14.54 -13.90
CA MET A 113 10.88 -15.60 -14.01
C MET A 113 9.55 -15.15 -14.63
N TRP A 114 9.17 -13.87 -14.53
CA TRP A 114 7.98 -13.35 -15.22
C TRP A 114 8.08 -13.40 -16.75
N SER A 115 9.29 -13.53 -17.26
CA SER A 115 9.60 -13.67 -18.68
C SER A 115 10.06 -15.09 -18.99
N SER A 116 10.99 -15.66 -18.22
CA SER A 116 11.61 -16.94 -18.54
C SER A 116 10.78 -18.18 -18.18
N ASN A 117 9.89 -18.10 -17.18
CA ASN A 117 9.12 -19.25 -16.73
C ASN A 117 7.70 -19.24 -17.35
N PRO A 118 7.27 -20.33 -18.04
CA PRO A 118 5.96 -20.40 -18.69
C PRO A 118 4.76 -20.18 -17.76
N TYR A 119 4.82 -20.69 -16.53
CA TYR A 119 3.72 -20.55 -15.57
C TYR A 119 3.58 -19.11 -15.09
N PHE A 120 4.68 -18.49 -14.64
CA PHE A 120 4.64 -17.10 -14.17
C PHE A 120 4.32 -16.13 -15.30
N ASN A 121 4.83 -16.38 -16.52
CA ASN A 121 4.44 -15.61 -17.69
C ASN A 121 2.93 -15.71 -17.96
N PHE A 122 2.37 -16.93 -17.91
CA PHE A 122 0.94 -17.14 -18.08
C PHE A 122 0.09 -16.35 -17.09
N VAL A 123 0.43 -16.45 -15.81
CA VAL A 123 -0.27 -15.74 -14.74
C VAL A 123 -0.20 -14.23 -14.92
N LYS A 124 0.97 -13.69 -15.27
CA LYS A 124 1.16 -12.25 -15.54
C LYS A 124 0.32 -11.76 -16.71
N GLU A 125 0.42 -12.42 -17.87
CA GLU A 125 -0.29 -12.00 -19.08
C GLU A 125 -1.81 -12.10 -18.91
N HIS A 126 -2.29 -13.17 -18.27
CA HIS A 126 -3.70 -13.32 -17.92
C HIS A 126 -4.18 -12.17 -17.04
N TYR A 127 -3.41 -11.81 -16.00
CA TYR A 127 -3.73 -10.68 -15.13
C TYR A 127 -3.76 -9.35 -15.90
N LEU A 128 -2.70 -9.02 -16.66
CA LEU A 128 -2.59 -7.75 -17.38
C LEU A 128 -3.72 -7.56 -18.41
N ARG A 129 -4.09 -8.62 -19.13
CA ARG A 129 -5.19 -8.58 -20.11
C ARG A 129 -6.55 -8.44 -19.44
N THR A 130 -6.75 -9.13 -18.32
CA THR A 130 -7.98 -9.01 -17.53
C THR A 130 -8.12 -7.61 -16.94
N ALA A 131 -7.02 -7.06 -16.42
CA ALA A 131 -6.96 -5.69 -15.90
C ALA A 131 -7.30 -4.66 -16.99
N ASP A 132 -6.71 -4.79 -18.18
CA ASP A 132 -6.98 -3.91 -19.31
C ASP A 132 -8.44 -3.98 -19.77
N LEU A 133 -9.01 -5.19 -19.86
CA LEU A 133 -10.41 -5.39 -20.21
C LEU A 133 -11.36 -4.74 -19.21
N ILE A 134 -11.13 -4.96 -17.91
CA ILE A 134 -11.97 -4.38 -16.84
C ILE A 134 -11.88 -2.85 -16.88
N ASN A 135 -10.67 -2.30 -16.98
CA ASN A 135 -10.47 -0.85 -17.01
C ASN A 135 -11.13 -0.21 -18.25
N SER A 136 -11.00 -0.84 -19.42
CA SER A 136 -11.62 -0.39 -20.67
C SER A 136 -13.14 -0.50 -20.62
N ALA A 137 -13.68 -1.57 -20.02
CA ALA A 137 -15.12 -1.72 -19.85
C ALA A 137 -15.71 -0.58 -19.02
N ILE A 138 -15.02 -0.11 -17.98
CA ILE A 138 -15.50 0.97 -17.11
C ILE A 138 -15.33 2.35 -17.73
N SER A 139 -14.20 2.58 -18.41
CA SER A 139 -13.96 3.86 -19.08
C SER A 139 -14.96 4.12 -20.22
N GLU A 140 -15.47 3.06 -20.84
CA GLU A 140 -16.50 3.10 -21.89
C GLU A 140 -17.94 3.04 -21.33
N LEU A 141 -18.15 2.98 -20.01
CA LEU A 141 -19.51 3.02 -19.46
C LEU A 141 -20.14 4.40 -19.69
N ASP A 142 -21.28 4.40 -20.35
CA ASP A 142 -22.14 5.57 -20.54
C ASP A 142 -23.30 5.59 -19.52
N GLY A 143 -23.97 6.74 -19.40
CA GLY A 143 -25.16 6.89 -18.56
C GLY A 143 -24.90 7.14 -17.06
N MET A 144 -23.67 7.52 -16.69
CA MET A 144 -23.29 7.81 -15.31
C MET A 144 -22.78 9.24 -15.15
N GLU A 145 -23.14 9.88 -14.03
CA GLU A 145 -22.64 11.22 -13.70
C GLU A 145 -21.10 11.23 -13.63
N PRO A 146 -20.43 12.28 -14.14
CA PRO A 146 -18.96 12.30 -14.25
C PRO A 146 -18.22 12.06 -12.92
N LYS A 147 -18.78 12.54 -11.80
CA LYS A 147 -18.21 12.33 -10.46
C LYS A 147 -18.30 10.87 -10.02
N GLU A 148 -19.38 10.18 -10.35
CA GLU A 148 -19.59 8.78 -10.00
C GLU A 148 -18.74 7.85 -10.87
N LYS A 149 -18.64 8.15 -12.17
CA LYS A 149 -17.74 7.44 -13.09
C LYS A 149 -16.29 7.49 -12.61
N ARG A 150 -15.78 8.66 -12.21
CA ARG A 150 -14.43 8.80 -11.63
C ARG A 150 -14.24 7.99 -10.35
N ARG A 151 -15.25 7.94 -9.47
CA ARG A 151 -15.20 7.11 -8.25
C ARG A 151 -15.15 5.63 -8.61
N LEU A 152 -15.97 5.19 -9.56
CA LEU A 152 -15.99 3.80 -10.03
C LEU A 152 -14.64 3.41 -10.64
N GLU A 153 -14.11 4.21 -11.56
CA GLU A 153 -12.77 4.00 -12.16
C GLU A 153 -11.67 3.90 -11.09
N PHE A 154 -11.71 4.78 -10.10
CA PHE A 154 -10.74 4.78 -8.99
C PHE A 154 -10.82 3.48 -8.17
N PHE A 155 -12.01 3.10 -7.70
CA PHE A 155 -12.19 1.91 -6.87
C PHE A 155 -11.92 0.61 -7.65
N THR A 156 -12.30 0.55 -8.92
CA THR A 156 -11.99 -0.64 -9.72
C THR A 156 -10.50 -0.80 -9.93
N ARG A 157 -9.76 0.28 -10.20
CA ARG A 157 -8.29 0.20 -10.29
C ARG A 157 -7.69 -0.37 -9.00
N GLN A 158 -8.17 0.08 -7.84
CA GLN A 158 -7.71 -0.42 -6.55
C GLN A 158 -7.99 -1.92 -6.37
N ILE A 159 -9.18 -2.39 -6.76
CA ILE A 159 -9.54 -3.82 -6.71
C ILE A 159 -8.66 -4.63 -7.67
N VAL A 160 -8.48 -4.16 -8.90
CA VAL A 160 -7.60 -4.82 -9.89
C VAL A 160 -6.18 -4.93 -9.36
N ASP A 161 -5.62 -3.83 -8.82
CA ASP A 161 -4.28 -3.83 -8.25
C ASP A 161 -4.13 -4.75 -7.03
N MET A 162 -5.18 -4.87 -6.20
CA MET A 162 -5.23 -5.81 -5.07
C MET A 162 -5.18 -7.27 -5.54
N MET A 163 -5.76 -7.57 -6.71
CA MET A 163 -5.75 -8.91 -7.31
C MET A 163 -4.45 -9.23 -8.08
N SER A 164 -3.45 -8.33 -8.05
CA SER A 164 -2.16 -8.56 -8.70
C SER A 164 -1.51 -9.86 -8.21
N PRO A 165 -0.99 -10.72 -9.12
CA PRO A 165 -0.29 -11.95 -8.77
C PRO A 165 0.89 -11.76 -7.81
N THR A 166 1.50 -10.57 -7.80
CA THR A 166 2.58 -10.22 -6.87
C THR A 166 2.16 -10.17 -5.41
N ASN A 167 0.86 -10.08 -5.13
CA ASN A 167 0.34 -9.97 -3.76
C ASN A 167 0.15 -11.34 -3.08
N PHE A 168 0.31 -12.45 -3.81
CA PHE A 168 0.09 -13.80 -3.29
C PHE A 168 1.34 -14.66 -3.44
N LEU A 169 1.74 -15.34 -2.35
CA LEU A 169 2.96 -16.14 -2.31
C LEU A 169 3.03 -17.17 -3.45
N ALA A 170 1.95 -17.91 -3.69
CA ALA A 170 1.91 -18.98 -4.70
C ALA A 170 2.13 -18.51 -6.15
N THR A 171 1.99 -17.21 -6.40
CA THR A 171 2.13 -16.60 -7.73
C THR A 171 3.23 -15.56 -7.79
N ASN A 172 4.00 -15.36 -6.71
CA ASN A 172 5.07 -14.38 -6.65
C ASN A 172 6.44 -15.08 -6.72
N PRO A 173 7.14 -15.00 -7.87
CA PRO A 173 8.43 -15.65 -8.04
C PRO A 173 9.51 -15.07 -7.12
N ASP A 174 9.51 -13.76 -6.87
CA ASP A 174 10.45 -13.10 -5.96
C ASP A 174 10.31 -13.66 -4.53
N ALA A 175 9.07 -13.81 -4.06
CA ALA A 175 8.79 -14.33 -2.71
C ALA A 175 9.11 -15.82 -2.58
N LEU A 176 8.81 -16.61 -3.62
CA LEU A 176 9.12 -18.05 -3.64
C LEU A 176 10.63 -18.31 -3.69
N GLU A 177 11.35 -17.60 -4.55
CA GLU A 177 12.81 -17.67 -4.62
C GLU A 177 13.43 -17.29 -3.28
N ARG A 178 12.99 -16.17 -2.69
CA ARG A 178 13.47 -15.74 -1.38
C ARG A 178 13.18 -16.76 -0.27
N ALA A 179 12.01 -17.38 -0.29
CA ALA A 179 11.66 -18.44 0.66
C ALA A 179 12.60 -19.65 0.50
N MET A 180 12.96 -20.02 -0.73
CA MET A 180 13.93 -21.10 -0.98
C MET A 180 15.35 -20.73 -0.51
N GLU A 181 15.85 -19.54 -0.88
CA GLU A 181 17.17 -19.04 -0.47
C GLU A 181 17.34 -19.00 1.06
N THR A 182 16.26 -18.61 1.74
CA THR A 182 16.23 -18.43 3.20
C THR A 182 15.73 -19.66 3.94
N GLN A 183 15.47 -20.78 3.25
CA GLN A 183 14.94 -22.02 3.83
C GLN A 183 13.67 -21.77 4.68
N GLY A 184 12.80 -20.88 4.20
CA GLY A 184 11.54 -20.50 4.83
C GLY A 184 11.64 -19.36 5.85
N GLN A 185 12.83 -18.89 6.24
CA GLN A 185 12.96 -17.84 7.26
C GLN A 185 12.24 -16.55 6.86
N SER A 186 12.31 -16.14 5.60
CA SER A 186 11.60 -14.95 5.11
C SER A 186 10.08 -15.01 5.29
N LEU A 187 9.48 -16.21 5.28
CA LEU A 187 8.05 -16.39 5.54
C LEU A 187 7.72 -16.26 7.03
N ILE A 188 8.61 -16.76 7.89
CA ILE A 188 8.52 -16.60 9.35
C ILE A 188 8.62 -15.12 9.72
N ASP A 189 9.60 -14.41 9.17
CA ASP A 189 9.78 -12.97 9.40
C ASP A 189 8.55 -12.18 8.90
N GLY A 190 8.02 -12.53 7.72
CA GLY A 190 6.80 -11.92 7.18
C GLY A 190 5.56 -12.14 8.06
N MET A 191 5.40 -13.35 8.61
CA MET A 191 4.31 -13.68 9.54
C MET A 191 4.47 -12.94 10.88
N GLN A 192 5.70 -12.82 11.38
CA GLN A 192 5.99 -12.02 12.58
C GLN A 192 5.64 -10.55 12.37
N ASN A 193 5.99 -9.98 11.22
CA ASN A 193 5.63 -8.60 10.87
C ASN A 193 4.10 -8.43 10.81
N LEU A 194 3.39 -9.33 10.14
CA LEU A 194 1.92 -9.31 10.07
C LEU A 194 1.29 -9.34 11.46
N ILE A 195 1.74 -10.25 12.33
CA ILE A 195 1.22 -10.38 13.69
C ILE A 195 1.54 -9.12 14.50
N ALA A 196 2.77 -8.60 14.42
CA ALA A 196 3.16 -7.38 15.13
C ALA A 196 2.35 -6.15 14.69
N ASP A 197 2.02 -6.07 13.40
CA ASP A 197 1.14 -5.02 12.86
C ASP A 197 -0.28 -5.15 13.41
N LEU A 198 -0.83 -6.37 13.46
CA LEU A 198 -2.17 -6.61 14.02
C LEU A 198 -2.21 -6.37 15.54
N GLU A 199 -1.19 -6.82 16.28
CA GLU A 199 -1.07 -6.61 17.73
C GLU A 199 -0.99 -5.13 18.09
N ALA A 200 -0.23 -4.34 17.32
CA ALA A 200 -0.10 -2.91 17.52
C ALA A 200 -1.38 -2.12 17.23
N ASN A 201 -2.31 -2.68 16.45
CA ASN A 201 -3.51 -2.01 15.97
C ASN A 201 -4.81 -2.71 16.37
N GLU A 202 -4.83 -3.41 17.52
CA GLU A 202 -6.04 -4.04 18.08
C GLU A 202 -6.75 -5.00 17.10
N GLY A 203 -5.97 -5.73 16.30
CA GLY A 203 -6.44 -6.68 15.28
C GLY A 203 -6.77 -6.06 13.92
N GLU A 204 -6.51 -4.76 13.74
CA GLU A 204 -6.64 -4.11 12.45
C GLU A 204 -5.37 -4.24 11.61
N LEU A 205 -5.56 -4.49 10.31
CA LEU A 205 -4.46 -4.66 9.37
C LEU A 205 -3.96 -3.29 8.91
N VAL A 206 -3.21 -2.63 9.79
CA VAL A 206 -2.50 -1.38 9.49
C VAL A 206 -1.02 -1.68 9.42
N VAL A 207 -0.49 -1.66 8.19
CA VAL A 207 0.92 -1.99 7.94
C VAL A 207 1.83 -0.92 8.51
N ARG A 208 2.80 -1.33 9.33
CA ARG A 208 3.83 -0.42 9.83
C ARG A 208 4.81 -0.08 8.69
N LEU A 209 4.88 1.20 8.33
CA LEU A 209 5.74 1.67 7.24
C LEU A 209 7.14 2.12 7.71
N ALA A 210 7.32 2.32 9.03
CA ALA A 210 8.57 2.77 9.62
C ALA A 210 8.72 2.22 11.04
N ASP A 211 9.97 2.03 11.47
CA ASP A 211 10.30 1.74 12.86
C ASP A 211 10.10 3.01 13.71
N GLU A 212 9.06 3.01 14.56
CA GLU A 212 8.76 4.13 15.44
C GLU A 212 9.84 4.35 16.51
N SER A 213 10.58 3.30 16.88
CA SER A 213 11.66 3.39 17.88
C SER A 213 12.92 4.05 17.31
N ALA A 214 13.04 4.14 15.98
CA ALA A 214 14.17 4.78 15.32
C ALA A 214 14.11 6.31 15.39
N PHE A 215 12.98 6.91 15.77
CA PHE A 215 12.77 8.36 15.74
C PHE A 215 12.33 8.90 17.09
N GLU A 216 13.08 9.87 17.60
CA GLU A 216 12.78 10.58 18.85
C GLU A 216 12.64 12.08 18.55
N VAL A 217 11.43 12.61 18.78
CA VAL A 217 11.14 14.04 18.60
C VAL A 217 11.92 14.87 19.62
N GLY A 218 12.68 15.84 19.14
CA GLY A 218 13.64 16.62 19.92
C GLY A 218 15.00 15.93 20.12
N GLY A 219 15.09 14.62 19.88
CA GLY A 219 16.33 13.83 19.95
C GLY A 219 17.04 13.77 18.61
N ASN A 220 16.42 13.13 17.61
CA ASN A 220 17.00 12.94 16.27
C ASN A 220 16.15 13.50 15.12
N ILE A 221 14.92 13.91 15.39
CA ILE A 221 14.05 14.71 14.51
C ILE A 221 13.52 15.93 15.27
N ALA A 222 13.07 16.99 14.59
CA ALA A 222 12.61 18.23 15.24
C ALA A 222 13.67 18.87 16.15
N THR A 223 14.93 18.84 15.71
CA THR A 223 16.09 19.17 16.55
C THR A 223 16.59 20.62 16.40
N ALA A 224 15.92 21.44 15.59
CA ALA A 224 16.28 22.86 15.49
C ALA A 224 16.11 23.55 16.85
N LYS A 225 17.09 24.37 17.23
CA LYS A 225 17.11 25.03 18.54
C LYS A 225 16.07 26.14 18.57
N GLY A 226 15.23 26.12 19.59
CA GLY A 226 14.18 27.09 19.80
C GLY A 226 13.58 26.93 21.19
N SER A 227 12.63 27.81 21.51
CA SER A 227 11.91 27.81 22.78
C SER A 227 10.46 28.18 22.57
N VAL A 228 9.57 27.57 23.37
CA VAL A 228 8.16 27.97 23.43
C VAL A 228 8.08 29.35 24.09
N VAL A 229 7.58 30.34 23.35
CA VAL A 229 7.46 31.73 23.81
C VAL A 229 6.02 32.12 24.15
N PHE A 230 5.04 31.33 23.70
CA PHE A 230 3.63 31.48 24.03
C PHE A 230 2.95 30.10 24.03
N ARG A 231 1.96 29.91 24.90
CA ARG A 231 1.16 28.68 24.99
C ARG A 231 -0.25 29.02 25.45
N ASN A 232 -1.25 28.45 24.78
CA ASN A 232 -2.64 28.39 25.26
C ASN A 232 -3.15 26.93 25.16
N GLU A 233 -4.47 26.74 25.20
CA GLU A 233 -5.09 25.41 25.09
C GLU A 233 -4.99 24.82 23.67
N MET A 234 -4.91 25.65 22.64
CA MET A 234 -4.92 25.21 21.24
C MET A 234 -3.53 25.03 20.64
N LEU A 235 -2.54 25.79 21.10
CA LEU A 235 -1.22 25.83 20.48
C LEU A 235 -0.09 26.24 21.41
N GLU A 236 1.12 25.89 20.96
CA GLU A 236 2.38 26.46 21.40
C GLU A 236 3.00 27.27 20.25
N LEU A 237 3.48 28.48 20.52
CA LEU A 237 4.28 29.25 19.58
C LEU A 237 5.76 29.07 19.92
N ILE A 238 6.50 28.50 18.98
CA ILE A 238 7.94 28.25 19.13
C ILE A 238 8.69 29.35 18.38
N GLN A 239 9.60 30.05 19.07
CA GLN A 239 10.58 30.91 18.44
C GLN A 239 11.90 30.14 18.29
N TYR A 240 12.42 30.06 17.07
CA TYR A 240 13.69 29.40 16.81
C TYR A 240 14.88 30.34 17.07
N THR A 241 15.96 29.79 17.61
CA THR A 241 17.20 30.50 17.94
C THR A 241 17.89 30.94 16.64
N PRO A 242 18.16 32.24 16.45
CA PRO A 242 18.90 32.74 15.28
C PRO A 242 20.27 32.07 15.13
N THR A 243 20.67 31.74 13.90
CA THR A 243 21.97 31.15 13.57
C THR A 243 22.91 32.15 12.87
N THR A 244 22.47 33.40 12.73
CA THR A 244 23.19 34.51 12.08
C THR A 244 23.38 35.68 13.05
N GLU A 245 24.38 36.54 12.81
CA GLU A 245 24.65 37.70 13.67
C GLU A 245 23.56 38.78 13.59
N THR A 246 22.95 38.93 12.41
CA THR A 246 21.85 39.87 12.16
C THR A 246 20.73 39.17 11.43
N VAL A 247 19.51 39.63 11.67
CA VAL A 247 18.28 39.08 11.07
C VAL A 247 17.48 40.18 10.37
N TYR A 248 16.61 39.80 9.45
CA TYR A 248 15.64 40.72 8.86
C TYR A 248 14.67 41.26 9.92
N GLU A 249 14.27 42.53 9.76
CA GLU A 249 13.38 43.23 10.69
C GLU A 249 11.98 42.60 10.75
N THR A 250 11.46 42.15 9.61
CA THR A 250 10.14 41.50 9.54
C THR A 250 10.27 40.00 9.81
N PRO A 251 9.63 39.45 10.87
CA PRO A 251 9.68 38.04 11.18
C PRO A 251 8.76 37.21 10.27
N ILE A 252 8.97 35.90 10.26
CA ILE A 252 8.09 34.93 9.62
C ILE A 252 7.35 34.15 10.70
N ILE A 253 6.03 33.98 10.53
CA ILE A 253 5.20 33.09 11.34
C ILE A 253 4.65 31.99 10.44
N MET A 254 4.95 30.74 10.77
CA MET A 254 4.46 29.57 10.04
C MET A 254 3.30 28.90 10.79
N PHE A 255 2.20 28.70 10.05
CA PHE A 255 1.06 27.91 10.46
C PHE A 255 1.08 26.58 9.69
N PRO A 256 1.67 25.51 10.26
CA PRO A 256 1.67 24.20 9.62
C PRO A 256 0.26 23.59 9.61
N PRO A 257 -0.01 22.61 8.74
CA PRO A 257 -1.27 21.87 8.78
C PRO A 257 -1.46 21.19 10.14
N TRP A 258 -2.70 21.10 10.64
CA TRP A 258 -3.01 20.43 11.91
C TRP A 258 -3.25 18.90 11.76
N ILE A 259 -3.41 18.40 10.54
CA ILE A 259 -3.60 16.96 10.28
C ILE A 259 -2.31 16.18 10.59
N ASN A 260 -1.15 16.78 10.30
CA ASN A 260 0.17 16.26 10.62
C ASN A 260 0.83 17.16 11.66
N LYS A 261 1.88 16.67 12.32
CA LYS A 261 2.62 17.48 13.29
C LYS A 261 3.58 18.47 12.59
N TYR A 262 3.86 19.60 13.24
CA TYR A 262 4.66 20.69 12.67
C TYR A 262 6.07 20.27 12.22
N TYR A 263 6.65 19.25 12.87
CA TYR A 263 8.02 18.82 12.61
C TYR A 263 8.24 18.19 11.24
N ILE A 264 7.21 18.04 10.40
CA ILE A 264 7.40 17.80 8.97
C ILE A 264 8.26 18.88 8.30
N LEU A 265 8.27 20.09 8.87
CA LEU A 265 9.10 21.23 8.45
C LEU A 265 10.51 21.22 9.09
N ASP A 266 10.76 20.33 10.05
CA ASP A 266 12.03 20.17 10.75
C ASP A 266 12.30 18.70 11.05
N LEU A 267 12.43 17.87 10.00
CA LEU A 267 12.74 16.45 10.18
C LEU A 267 14.20 16.27 10.62
N LYS A 268 15.10 15.98 9.68
CA LYS A 268 16.54 15.91 9.93
C LYS A 268 17.19 17.24 9.58
N GLU A 269 18.42 17.41 10.02
CA GLU A 269 19.20 18.62 9.73
C GLU A 269 19.30 18.90 8.23
N GLN A 270 19.52 17.86 7.41
CA GLN A 270 19.73 18.03 5.97
C GLN A 270 18.46 18.40 5.18
N ASN A 271 17.27 18.23 5.78
CA ASN A 271 15.98 18.48 5.13
C ASN A 271 15.03 19.32 5.99
N SER A 272 15.59 20.13 6.90
CA SER A 272 14.84 21.04 7.75
C SER A 272 14.63 22.38 7.05
N LEU A 273 13.37 22.69 6.72
CA LEU A 273 12.97 24.01 6.25
C LEU A 273 13.17 25.07 7.35
N ILE A 274 12.85 24.71 8.60
CA ILE A 274 12.99 25.61 9.75
C ILE A 274 14.43 26.06 9.92
N ARG A 275 15.40 25.13 9.92
CA ARG A 275 16.83 25.49 9.97
C ARG A 275 17.22 26.37 8.80
N TRP A 276 16.84 25.97 7.59
CA TRP A 276 17.16 26.73 6.39
C TRP A 276 16.67 28.18 6.47
N VAL A 277 15.44 28.43 6.93
CA VAL A 277 14.87 29.78 7.07
C VAL A 277 15.65 30.61 8.10
N VAL A 278 16.00 30.01 9.24
CA VAL A 278 16.76 30.70 10.28
C VAL A 278 18.18 31.01 9.80
N ASP A 279 18.79 30.09 9.04
CA ASP A 279 20.10 30.28 8.39
C ASP A 279 20.07 31.35 7.30
N GLN A 280 18.91 31.63 6.69
CA GLN A 280 18.74 32.77 5.80
C GLN A 280 18.67 34.11 6.54
N GLY A 281 18.68 34.12 7.88
CA GLY A 281 18.62 35.33 8.69
C GLY A 281 17.21 35.83 8.99
N TYR A 282 16.20 34.97 8.98
CA TYR A 282 14.86 35.36 9.45
C TYR A 282 14.65 35.00 10.92
N THR A 283 14.00 35.90 11.66
CA THR A 283 13.37 35.51 12.93
C THR A 283 12.16 34.66 12.60
N LEU A 284 12.18 33.40 13.02
CA LEU A 284 11.14 32.43 12.70
C LEU A 284 10.33 32.02 13.93
N PHE A 285 9.01 32.10 13.80
CA PHE A 285 8.05 31.52 14.71
C PHE A 285 7.27 30.40 14.01
N VAL A 286 7.00 29.31 14.72
CA VAL A 286 6.20 28.19 14.22
C VAL A 286 5.14 27.82 15.23
N VAL A 287 3.92 27.65 14.76
CA VAL A 287 2.80 27.16 15.57
C VAL A 287 2.86 25.64 15.67
N SER A 288 2.88 25.12 16.90
CA SER A 288 2.70 23.71 17.21
C SER A 288 1.31 23.51 17.80
N TRP A 289 0.41 22.93 17.00
CA TRP A 289 -0.96 22.63 17.41
C TRP A 289 -1.03 21.54 18.49
N VAL A 290 -2.03 21.63 19.36
CA VAL A 290 -2.41 20.56 20.27
C VAL A 290 -2.84 19.32 19.47
N ASN A 291 -2.58 18.13 20.01
CA ASN A 291 -3.17 16.89 19.49
C ASN A 291 -4.49 16.64 20.25
N PRO A 292 -5.66 16.89 19.63
CA PRO A 292 -6.93 16.90 20.35
C PRO A 292 -7.30 15.51 20.85
N ASP A 293 -7.80 15.45 22.07
CA ASP A 293 -8.44 14.26 22.64
C ASP A 293 -9.97 14.46 22.73
N ALA A 294 -10.66 13.55 23.43
CA ALA A 294 -12.11 13.61 23.59
C ALA A 294 -12.62 14.92 24.23
N SER A 295 -11.78 15.67 24.95
CA SER A 295 -12.16 16.96 25.56
C SER A 295 -12.31 18.09 24.53
N TYR A 296 -11.75 17.93 23.33
CA TYR A 296 -11.84 18.91 22.24
C TYR A 296 -13.02 18.64 21.29
N ALA A 297 -13.95 17.75 21.65
CA ALA A 297 -15.03 17.30 20.76
C ALA A 297 -15.97 18.43 20.29
N ASP A 298 -16.11 19.47 21.10
CA ASP A 298 -16.99 20.62 20.82
C ASP A 298 -16.24 21.80 20.16
N ILE A 299 -14.94 21.65 19.88
CA ILE A 299 -14.10 22.71 19.28
C ILE A 299 -14.40 22.80 17.78
N GLY A 300 -14.80 24.00 17.35
CA GLY A 300 -15.07 24.36 15.97
C GLY A 300 -13.88 25.07 15.30
N MET A 301 -14.06 25.40 14.02
CA MET A 301 -13.05 26.15 13.26
C MET A 301 -12.82 27.58 13.80
N GLU A 302 -13.83 28.16 14.44
CA GLU A 302 -13.78 29.50 15.01
C GLU A 302 -12.83 29.55 16.21
N ASP A 303 -12.85 28.52 17.07
CA ASP A 303 -11.96 28.39 18.23
C ASP A 303 -10.46 28.26 17.86
N TYR A 304 -10.15 27.84 16.63
CA TYR A 304 -8.78 27.83 16.12
C TYR A 304 -8.30 29.21 15.63
N ILE A 305 -9.24 30.14 15.38
CA ILE A 305 -8.96 31.47 14.84
C ILE A 305 -8.90 32.53 15.96
N GLU A 306 -9.78 32.41 16.96
CA GLU A 306 -9.87 33.31 18.12
C GLU A 306 -8.69 33.16 19.12
#